data_AF-A0A7S3NQQ5-F1
#
_entry.id   AF-A0A7S3NQQ5-F1
#
_cell.length_a   1.000
_cell.length_b   1.000
_cell.length_c   1.000
_cell.angle_alpha   90.00
_cell.angle_beta   90.00
_cell.angle_gamma   90.00
#
_symmetry.space_group_name_H-M   'P 1'
#
loop_
_entity.id
_entity.type
_entity.pdbx_description
1 polymer ?
#
loop_
_entity_poly.entity_id
_entity_poly.type
_entity_poly.pdbx_seq_one_letter_code
_entity_poly.pdbx_strand_id
1 'polypeptide(L)'
;GITVMNEVGLDPGIDHFYALRIINDIHAKGGKIINFYSYCGGLPAPECSNNPLGYKFSWSPRGVLLALRSTAKYLENGKEVTIEGKDLLKSAKPIFTYPAFAVEGYPNRDSTPFAKYYNVPEAQSFLRGTLRFQGNPAFMQCLVDCGFLDDTPRDFLAKDAPATTWRETFAKLLGCEATSEAIEEAVVKKSGISGESRARIIRGMKWLGLFSDNDPIKGGNYLDTLAKTLESKMSFQEGERDMILLQHKFDVELKDGKKQHITSTMIEYGQPNGTTAMAKTVGIPCGITVQLVLDGKITDKGVLAPYAPHVYEQLIPLIEQDGIKVVDEIIDL
;
A
#
# COMPACT_ATOMS: atom_id res chain seq x y z
N GLY A 1 33.82 -12.37 4.05
CA GLY A 1 32.47 -12.41 3.48
C GLY A 1 31.55 -11.56 4.33
N ILE A 2 30.88 -10.58 3.73
CA ILE A 2 30.05 -9.57 4.40
C ILE A 2 28.60 -10.06 4.57
N THR A 3 27.84 -9.36 5.42
CA THR A 3 26.39 -9.56 5.63
C THR A 3 25.66 -8.37 5.00
N VAL A 4 24.71 -8.63 4.10
CA VAL A 4 23.85 -7.61 3.49
C VAL A 4 22.40 -7.99 3.78
N MET A 5 21.88 -7.54 4.93
CA MET A 5 20.50 -7.82 5.35
C MET A 5 19.53 -6.80 4.76
N ASN A 6 18.52 -7.27 4.04
CA ASN A 6 17.48 -6.47 3.39
C ASN A 6 16.12 -6.79 4.04
N GLU A 7 15.06 -6.10 3.61
CA GLU A 7 13.68 -6.44 3.97
C GLU A 7 13.44 -6.47 5.50
N VAL A 8 14.02 -5.51 6.24
CA VAL A 8 13.91 -5.41 7.72
C VAL A 8 13.29 -4.06 8.14
N GLY A 9 12.25 -3.62 7.44
CA GLY A 9 11.45 -2.44 7.79
C GLY A 9 10.06 -2.83 8.30
N LEU A 10 9.03 -2.26 7.66
CA LEU A 10 7.62 -2.56 7.93
C LEU A 10 7.09 -3.65 6.98
N ASP A 11 7.01 -3.31 5.69
CA ASP A 11 6.54 -4.13 4.58
C ASP A 11 7.38 -3.74 3.35
N PRO A 12 8.50 -4.44 3.07
CA PRO A 12 8.91 -5.70 3.68
C PRO A 12 9.69 -5.55 5.01
N GLY A 13 9.36 -6.37 6.03
CA GLY A 13 10.00 -6.42 7.34
C GLY A 13 9.17 -7.09 8.43
N ILE A 14 8.54 -6.30 9.30
CA ILE A 14 7.62 -6.78 10.35
C ILE A 14 6.60 -7.79 9.77
N ASP A 15 6.11 -7.55 8.55
CA ASP A 15 5.20 -8.46 7.85
C ASP A 15 5.80 -9.86 7.60
N HIS A 16 7.12 -9.97 7.37
CA HIS A 16 7.81 -11.25 7.29
C HIS A 16 7.93 -11.91 8.66
N PHE A 17 8.32 -11.14 9.69
CA PHE A 17 8.61 -11.68 11.02
C PHE A 17 7.40 -12.40 11.61
N TYR A 18 6.24 -11.74 11.58
CA TYR A 18 5.02 -12.26 12.18
C TYR A 18 4.34 -13.31 11.30
N ALA A 19 4.44 -13.20 9.96
CA ALA A 19 3.99 -14.27 9.08
C ALA A 19 4.78 -15.57 9.31
N LEU A 20 6.11 -15.49 9.30
CA LEU A 20 6.96 -16.67 9.44
C LEU A 20 6.91 -17.29 10.84
N ARG A 21 6.77 -16.48 11.89
CA ARG A 21 6.53 -17.00 13.26
C ARG A 21 5.32 -17.92 13.28
N ILE A 22 4.16 -17.46 12.79
CA ILE A 22 2.91 -18.23 12.80
C ILE A 22 3.01 -19.46 11.88
N ILE A 23 3.54 -19.29 10.66
CA ILE A 23 3.69 -20.38 9.70
C ILE A 23 4.55 -21.51 10.29
N ASN A 24 5.72 -21.16 10.83
CA ASN A 24 6.64 -22.14 11.39
C ASN A 24 6.09 -22.79 12.67
N ASP A 25 5.36 -22.05 13.51
CA ASP A 25 4.67 -22.60 14.69
C ASP A 25 3.61 -23.65 14.31
N ILE A 26 2.82 -23.39 13.25
CA ILE A 26 1.81 -24.32 12.75
C ILE A 26 2.47 -25.57 12.15
N HIS A 27 3.49 -25.38 11.31
CA HIS A 27 4.24 -26.50 10.71
C HIS A 27 4.94 -27.36 11.75
N ALA A 28 5.56 -26.76 12.77
CA ALA A 28 6.21 -27.47 13.87
C ALA A 28 5.23 -28.38 14.65
N LYS A 29 3.95 -27.99 14.70
CA LYS A 29 2.87 -28.78 15.32
C LYS A 29 2.24 -29.79 14.35
N GLY A 30 2.72 -29.86 13.11
CA GLY A 30 2.21 -30.76 12.06
C GLY A 30 0.93 -30.27 11.39
N GLY A 31 0.60 -28.98 11.52
CA GLY A 31 -0.49 -28.34 10.78
C GLY A 31 -0.07 -27.84 9.40
N LYS A 32 -1.02 -27.24 8.69
CA LYS A 32 -0.90 -26.76 7.31
C LYS A 32 -1.48 -25.37 7.16
N ILE A 33 -0.85 -24.54 6.32
CA ILE A 33 -1.36 -23.23 5.93
C ILE A 33 -2.18 -23.39 4.66
N ILE A 34 -3.51 -23.31 4.76
CA ILE A 34 -4.41 -23.49 3.62
C ILE A 34 -4.55 -22.19 2.82
N ASN A 35 -4.78 -21.06 3.50
CA ASN A 35 -4.80 -19.75 2.86
C ASN A 35 -3.97 -18.75 3.67
N PHE A 36 -3.23 -17.89 2.98
CA PHE A 36 -2.50 -16.78 3.56
C PHE A 36 -2.82 -15.47 2.83
N TYR A 37 -3.26 -14.47 3.59
CA TYR A 37 -3.45 -13.12 3.09
C TYR A 37 -2.73 -12.14 3.99
N SER A 38 -1.91 -11.25 3.41
CA SER A 38 -1.25 -10.17 4.12
C SER A 38 -1.63 -8.83 3.50
N TYR A 39 -2.15 -7.92 4.30
CA TYR A 39 -2.53 -6.59 3.85
C TYR A 39 -1.89 -5.53 4.75
N CYS A 40 -1.19 -4.58 4.15
CA CYS A 40 -0.56 -3.47 4.87
C CYS A 40 -0.94 -2.11 4.26
N GLY A 41 -1.14 -1.09 5.09
CA GLY A 41 -1.33 0.28 4.65
C GLY A 41 -0.76 1.29 5.63
N GLY A 42 0.12 2.17 5.13
CA GLY A 42 0.43 3.44 5.78
C GLY A 42 -0.55 4.51 5.33
N LEU A 43 -1.37 4.99 6.25
CA LEU A 43 -2.54 5.84 6.01
C LEU A 43 -2.49 7.06 6.95
N PRO A 44 -3.25 8.14 6.69
CA PRO A 44 -3.56 9.09 7.76
C PRO A 44 -4.39 8.38 8.83
N ALA A 45 -4.31 8.84 10.09
CA ALA A 45 -5.29 8.42 11.09
C ALA A 45 -6.72 8.79 10.62
N PRO A 46 -7.77 8.05 11.01
CA PRO A 46 -9.13 8.28 10.52
C PRO A 46 -9.60 9.73 10.63
N GLU A 47 -9.31 10.39 11.75
CA GLU A 47 -9.63 11.80 11.99
C GLU A 47 -8.87 12.79 11.08
N CYS A 48 -7.72 12.37 10.52
CA CYS A 48 -6.89 13.14 9.59
C CYS A 48 -7.14 12.78 8.11
N SER A 49 -8.11 11.90 7.83
CA SER A 49 -8.33 11.34 6.49
C SER A 49 -9.27 12.15 5.59
N ASN A 50 -9.77 13.31 6.04
CA ASN A 50 -10.80 14.07 5.33
C ASN A 50 -10.27 14.83 4.08
N ASN A 51 -9.91 14.08 3.05
CA ASN A 51 -9.59 14.58 1.71
C ASN A 51 -10.10 13.58 0.64
N PRO A 52 -10.10 13.94 -0.65
CA PRO A 52 -10.71 13.10 -1.69
C PRO A 52 -10.20 11.65 -1.81
N LEU A 53 -8.97 11.39 -1.34
CA LEU A 53 -8.34 10.08 -1.39
C LEU A 53 -8.32 9.37 -0.04
N GLY A 54 -8.72 9.99 1.06
CA GLY A 54 -8.43 9.42 2.38
C GLY A 54 -6.92 9.15 2.57
N TYR A 55 -6.05 9.94 1.94
CA TYR A 55 -4.63 9.62 1.89
C TYR A 55 -3.78 10.86 2.07
N LYS A 56 -2.62 10.70 2.71
CA LYS A 56 -1.61 11.75 2.81
C LYS A 56 -0.24 11.17 2.52
N PHE A 57 0.58 11.95 1.85
CA PHE A 57 1.89 11.53 1.39
C PHE A 57 2.94 11.88 2.45
N SER A 58 3.63 10.86 2.96
CA SER A 58 4.85 10.99 3.77
C SER A 58 6.12 10.75 2.94
N TRP A 59 5.96 10.51 1.64
CA TRP A 59 7.00 10.26 0.64
C TRP A 59 6.49 10.62 -0.75
N SER A 60 7.39 10.69 -1.74
CA SER A 60 7.09 11.18 -3.09
C SER A 60 5.84 10.53 -3.73
N PRO A 61 4.76 11.28 -4.02
CA PRO A 61 3.54 10.76 -4.65
C PRO A 61 3.79 10.04 -5.98
N ARG A 62 4.85 10.43 -6.69
CA ARG A 62 5.28 9.82 -7.94
C ARG A 62 5.42 8.30 -7.82
N GLY A 63 6.01 7.79 -6.74
CA GLY A 63 6.21 6.35 -6.58
C GLY A 63 4.90 5.62 -6.25
N VAL A 64 3.96 6.26 -5.54
CA VAL A 64 2.59 5.73 -5.35
C VAL A 64 1.91 5.59 -6.70
N LEU A 65 1.96 6.64 -7.52
CA LEU A 65 1.35 6.65 -8.86
C LEU A 65 1.96 5.60 -9.78
N LEU A 66 3.28 5.45 -9.77
CA LEU A 66 3.96 4.43 -10.58
C LEU A 66 3.65 3.01 -10.12
N ALA A 67 3.48 2.78 -8.81
CA ALA A 67 3.12 1.47 -8.30
C ALA A 67 1.79 0.97 -8.89
N LEU A 68 0.87 1.88 -9.23
CA LEU A 68 -0.41 1.55 -9.88
C LEU A 68 -0.27 0.98 -11.29
N ARG A 69 0.88 1.13 -11.95
CA ARG A 69 1.17 0.50 -13.24
C ARG A 69 1.63 -0.95 -13.11
N SER A 70 1.92 -1.41 -11.90
CA SER A 70 2.52 -2.73 -11.68
C SER A 70 1.48 -3.82 -11.90
N THR A 71 1.85 -4.84 -12.68
CA THR A 71 1.11 -6.10 -12.73
C THR A 71 1.20 -6.79 -11.37
N ALA A 72 0.07 -7.29 -10.89
CA ALA A 72 0.02 -8.09 -9.68
C ALA A 72 -0.19 -9.56 -10.02
N LYS A 73 0.45 -10.44 -9.24
CA LYS A 73 0.32 -11.89 -9.36
C LYS A 73 0.19 -12.52 -8.00
N TYR A 74 -0.69 -13.51 -7.86
CA TYR A 74 -0.93 -14.18 -6.58
C TYR A 74 -1.56 -15.55 -6.82
N LEU A 75 -1.64 -16.36 -5.76
CA LEU A 75 -2.29 -17.67 -5.80
C LEU A 75 -3.70 -17.56 -5.20
N GLU A 76 -4.70 -18.11 -5.87
CA GLU A 76 -6.08 -18.19 -5.38
C GLU A 76 -6.68 -19.55 -5.77
N ASN A 77 -7.17 -20.31 -4.80
CA ASN A 77 -7.76 -21.63 -5.01
C ASN A 77 -6.91 -22.58 -5.89
N GLY A 78 -5.61 -22.61 -5.64
CA GLY A 78 -4.62 -23.45 -6.34
C GLY A 78 -4.24 -22.97 -7.74
N LYS A 79 -4.65 -21.75 -8.15
CA LYS A 79 -4.38 -21.19 -9.47
C LYS A 79 -3.67 -19.85 -9.38
N GLU A 80 -2.69 -19.62 -10.25
CA GLU A 80 -2.07 -18.30 -10.40
C GLU A 80 -3.09 -17.34 -11.04
N VAL A 81 -3.28 -16.19 -10.41
CA VAL A 81 -4.07 -15.07 -10.92
C VAL A 81 -3.12 -13.94 -11.26
N THR A 82 -3.28 -13.37 -12.45
CA THR A 82 -2.54 -12.18 -12.91
C THR A 82 -3.52 -11.04 -13.14
N ILE A 83 -3.22 -9.85 -12.60
CA ILE A 83 -3.98 -8.62 -12.80
C ILE A 83 -3.04 -7.59 -13.40
N GLU A 84 -3.36 -7.14 -14.62
CA GLU A 84 -2.60 -6.09 -15.29
C GLU A 84 -2.75 -4.75 -14.58
N GLY A 85 -1.71 -3.91 -14.61
CA GLY A 85 -1.68 -2.64 -13.87
C GLY A 85 -2.90 -1.74 -14.14
N LYS A 86 -3.39 -1.70 -15.39
CA LYS A 86 -4.58 -0.91 -15.77
C LYS A 86 -5.88 -1.33 -15.07
N ASP A 87 -5.94 -2.56 -14.59
CA ASP A 87 -7.10 -3.16 -13.93
C ASP A 87 -6.83 -3.42 -12.43
N LEU A 88 -5.64 -3.07 -11.92
CA LEU A 88 -5.22 -3.32 -10.55
C LEU A 88 -6.20 -2.77 -9.53
N LEU A 89 -6.59 -1.50 -9.65
CA LEU A 89 -7.48 -0.86 -8.68
C LEU A 89 -8.94 -1.28 -8.83
N LYS A 90 -9.33 -1.83 -9.99
CA LYS A 90 -10.66 -2.45 -10.17
C LYS A 90 -10.82 -3.74 -9.38
N SER A 91 -9.70 -4.38 -9.00
CA SER A 91 -9.70 -5.58 -8.15
C SER A 91 -9.85 -5.27 -6.65
N ALA A 92 -9.80 -3.99 -6.26
CA ALA A 92 -9.91 -3.60 -4.87
C ALA A 92 -11.26 -4.04 -4.28
N LYS A 93 -11.21 -4.62 -3.08
CA LYS A 93 -12.39 -5.11 -2.35
C LYS A 93 -12.34 -4.65 -0.90
N PRO A 94 -13.48 -4.44 -0.22
CA PRO A 94 -13.50 -4.19 1.21
C PRO A 94 -12.76 -5.29 1.98
N ILE A 95 -11.87 -4.90 2.89
CA ILE A 95 -11.15 -5.82 3.78
C ILE A 95 -11.59 -5.54 5.20
N PHE A 96 -12.38 -6.46 5.77
CA PHE A 96 -12.74 -6.37 7.17
C PHE A 96 -11.49 -6.58 8.04
N THR A 97 -11.18 -5.59 8.89
CA THR A 97 -10.14 -5.66 9.92
C THR A 97 -10.80 -5.48 11.28
N TYR A 98 -10.96 -4.24 11.76
CA TYR A 98 -11.82 -3.90 12.88
C TYR A 98 -13.04 -3.08 12.43
N PRO A 99 -14.16 -3.12 13.18
CA PRO A 99 -15.38 -2.40 12.80
C PRO A 99 -15.21 -0.90 12.55
N ALA A 100 -14.21 -0.27 13.18
CA ALA A 100 -13.94 1.15 13.04
C ALA A 100 -13.30 1.55 11.68
N PHE A 101 -12.79 0.59 10.89
CA PHE A 101 -12.04 0.88 9.68
C PHE A 101 -12.79 0.49 8.41
N ALA A 102 -13.08 1.48 7.58
CA ALA A 102 -13.56 1.29 6.21
C ALA A 102 -12.37 1.26 5.24
N VAL A 103 -11.73 0.09 5.11
CA VAL A 103 -10.57 -0.10 4.22
C VAL A 103 -10.89 -1.05 3.07
N GLU A 104 -10.28 -0.76 1.93
CA GLU A 104 -10.26 -1.59 0.72
C GLU A 104 -8.84 -2.08 0.47
N GLY A 105 -8.71 -3.30 -0.02
CA GLY A 105 -7.43 -3.94 -0.31
C GLY A 105 -7.34 -4.41 -1.74
N TYR A 106 -6.16 -4.26 -2.33
CA TYR A 106 -5.82 -4.78 -3.66
C TYR A 106 -4.45 -5.48 -3.62
N PRO A 107 -4.19 -6.46 -4.50
CA PRO A 107 -2.91 -7.18 -4.53
C PRO A 107 -1.72 -6.23 -4.83
N ASN A 108 -0.54 -6.54 -4.31
CA ASN A 108 0.66 -5.74 -4.52
C ASN A 108 1.77 -6.57 -5.17
N ARG A 109 2.20 -6.18 -6.38
CA ARG A 109 3.27 -6.85 -7.15
C ARG A 109 3.04 -8.38 -7.24
N ASP A 110 4.12 -9.15 -7.27
CA ASP A 110 4.08 -10.61 -7.37
C ASP A 110 4.24 -11.25 -5.99
N SER A 111 3.17 -11.92 -5.55
CA SER A 111 3.12 -12.70 -4.31
C SER A 111 3.57 -14.15 -4.50
N THR A 112 3.65 -14.66 -5.73
CA THR A 112 3.91 -16.08 -6.02
C THR A 112 5.27 -16.58 -5.51
N PRO A 113 6.37 -15.79 -5.54
CA PRO A 113 7.65 -16.27 -5.00
C PRO A 113 7.61 -16.46 -3.48
N PHE A 114 6.79 -15.70 -2.76
CA PHE A 114 6.72 -15.74 -1.31
C PHE A 114 6.12 -17.03 -0.76
N ALA A 115 5.25 -17.72 -1.52
CA ALA A 115 4.78 -19.06 -1.14
C ALA A 115 5.95 -20.05 -1.02
N LYS A 116 6.96 -19.92 -1.89
CA LYS A 116 8.20 -20.68 -1.81
C LYS A 116 9.10 -20.18 -0.69
N TYR A 117 9.27 -18.87 -0.54
CA TYR A 117 10.14 -18.30 0.49
C TYR A 117 9.65 -18.60 1.91
N TYR A 118 8.34 -18.66 2.11
CA TYR A 118 7.71 -19.00 3.39
C TYR A 118 7.51 -20.51 3.56
N ASN A 119 7.92 -21.32 2.57
CA ASN A 119 7.82 -22.78 2.60
C ASN A 119 6.39 -23.29 2.86
N VAL A 120 5.40 -22.73 2.16
CA VAL A 120 3.98 -23.13 2.23
C VAL A 120 3.48 -23.75 0.92
N PRO A 121 4.08 -24.86 0.44
CA PRO A 121 3.66 -25.51 -0.82
C PRO A 121 2.23 -26.04 -0.79
N GLU A 122 1.65 -26.22 0.40
CA GLU A 122 0.28 -26.70 0.61
C GLU A 122 -0.79 -25.61 0.48
N ALA A 123 -0.39 -24.34 0.50
CA ALA A 123 -1.31 -23.21 0.41
C ALA A 123 -2.08 -23.22 -0.91
N GLN A 124 -3.41 -23.11 -0.80
CA GLN A 124 -4.31 -22.92 -1.94
C GLN A 124 -4.42 -21.46 -2.33
N SER A 125 -4.30 -20.53 -1.37
CA SER A 125 -4.30 -19.10 -1.65
C SER A 125 -3.15 -18.40 -0.93
N PHE A 126 -2.48 -17.50 -1.64
CA PHE A 126 -1.36 -16.72 -1.11
C PHE A 126 -1.35 -15.36 -1.78
N LEU A 127 -1.60 -14.30 -0.99
CA LEU A 127 -1.67 -12.92 -1.49
C LEU A 127 -1.05 -11.95 -0.48
N ARG A 128 -0.16 -11.08 -0.97
CA ARG A 128 0.27 -9.86 -0.29
C ARG A 128 -0.37 -8.65 -1.01
N GLY A 129 -0.88 -7.71 -0.23
CA GLY A 129 -1.72 -6.63 -0.72
C GLY A 129 -1.55 -5.33 0.05
N THR A 130 -2.08 -4.26 -0.53
CA THR A 130 -2.04 -2.91 0.04
C THR A 130 -3.43 -2.49 0.49
N LEU A 131 -3.52 -1.80 1.64
CA LEU A 131 -4.75 -1.20 2.15
C LEU A 131 -4.82 0.30 1.81
N ARG A 132 -6.03 0.75 1.48
CA ARG A 132 -6.42 2.17 1.38
C ARG A 132 -7.79 2.37 2.02
N PHE A 133 -8.11 3.59 2.45
CA PHE A 133 -9.49 3.87 2.88
C PHE A 133 -10.47 3.78 1.70
N GLN A 134 -11.72 3.45 2.02
CA GLN A 134 -12.79 3.26 1.07
C GLN A 134 -12.91 4.42 0.08
N GLY A 135 -13.04 4.06 -1.21
CA GLY A 135 -13.24 5.01 -2.29
C GLY A 135 -11.96 5.62 -2.85
N ASN A 136 -10.79 5.36 -2.25
CA ASN A 136 -9.49 5.70 -2.79
C ASN A 136 -9.17 4.94 -4.10
N PRO A 137 -9.25 3.59 -4.17
CA PRO A 137 -9.01 2.83 -5.40
C PRO A 137 -9.86 3.32 -6.57
N ALA A 138 -11.16 3.56 -6.36
CA ALA A 138 -12.06 4.06 -7.41
C ALA A 138 -11.66 5.46 -7.91
N PHE A 139 -11.24 6.36 -7.01
CA PHE A 139 -10.76 7.69 -7.39
C PHE A 139 -9.46 7.60 -8.19
N MET A 140 -8.50 6.81 -7.71
CA MET A 140 -7.21 6.63 -8.36
C MET A 140 -7.38 5.94 -9.73
N GLN A 141 -8.27 4.94 -9.86
CA GLN A 141 -8.60 4.32 -11.13
C GLN A 141 -9.15 5.34 -12.13
N CYS A 142 -10.01 6.26 -11.69
CA CYS A 142 -10.51 7.32 -12.56
C CYS A 142 -9.39 8.22 -13.09
N LEU A 143 -8.38 8.55 -12.27
CA LEU A 143 -7.19 9.28 -12.73
C LEU A 143 -6.37 8.46 -13.75
N VAL A 144 -6.22 7.14 -13.52
CA VAL A 144 -5.58 6.22 -14.47
C VAL A 144 -6.31 6.22 -15.80
N ASP A 145 -7.63 6.05 -15.80
CA ASP A 145 -8.47 6.00 -17.00
C ASP A 145 -8.47 7.33 -17.77
N CYS A 146 -8.30 8.45 -17.07
CA CYS A 146 -8.13 9.76 -17.69
C CYS A 146 -6.76 9.96 -18.36
N GLY A 147 -5.79 9.09 -18.08
CA GLY A 147 -4.44 9.12 -18.66
C GLY A 147 -3.41 9.88 -17.83
N PHE A 148 -3.71 10.23 -16.58
CA PHE A 148 -2.78 11.00 -15.74
C PHE A 148 -1.46 10.29 -15.45
N LEU A 149 -1.41 8.96 -15.60
CA LEU A 149 -0.16 8.24 -15.40
C LEU A 149 0.80 8.42 -16.57
N ASP A 150 0.49 9.11 -17.66
CA ASP A 150 1.43 9.33 -18.77
C ASP A 150 2.64 10.19 -18.35
N ASP A 151 3.84 9.60 -18.43
CA ASP A 151 5.14 10.23 -18.13
C ASP A 151 5.91 10.67 -19.38
N THR A 152 5.28 10.60 -20.56
CA THR A 152 5.85 11.14 -21.81
C THR A 152 6.01 12.66 -21.69
N PRO A 153 7.20 13.21 -22.00
CA PRO A 153 7.43 14.66 -21.95
C PRO A 153 6.41 15.44 -22.79
N ARG A 154 5.96 16.57 -22.25
CA ARG A 154 5.04 17.51 -22.89
C ARG A 154 5.64 18.91 -22.84
N ASP A 155 5.93 19.51 -24.00
CA ASP A 155 6.59 20.82 -24.08
C ASP A 155 5.85 21.91 -23.28
N PHE A 156 4.52 21.90 -23.30
CA PHE A 156 3.69 22.87 -22.57
C PHE A 156 3.67 22.65 -21.04
N LEU A 157 4.19 21.52 -20.56
CA LEU A 157 4.39 21.21 -19.13
C LEU A 157 5.87 21.23 -18.73
N ALA A 158 6.79 21.62 -19.62
CA ALA A 158 8.18 21.84 -19.26
C ALA A 158 8.28 22.95 -18.19
N LYS A 159 9.30 22.89 -17.33
CA LYS A 159 9.45 23.80 -16.18
C LYS A 159 9.41 25.29 -16.58
N ASP A 160 10.01 25.61 -17.72
CA ASP A 160 10.14 26.98 -18.24
C ASP A 160 9.10 27.30 -19.33
N ALA A 161 8.10 26.44 -19.52
CA ALA A 161 7.03 26.66 -20.49
C ALA A 161 6.14 27.85 -20.07
N PRO A 162 5.51 28.56 -21.04
CA PRO A 162 4.54 29.61 -20.75
C PRO A 162 3.45 29.16 -19.78
N ALA A 163 2.86 30.12 -19.04
CA ALA A 163 1.76 29.82 -18.13
C ALA A 163 0.62 29.09 -18.87
N THR A 164 0.06 28.07 -18.22
CA THR A 164 -1.16 27.39 -18.66
C THR A 164 -2.06 27.24 -17.44
N THR A 165 -3.27 26.73 -17.61
CA THR A 165 -4.15 26.43 -16.48
C THR A 165 -4.29 24.93 -16.28
N TRP A 166 -4.70 24.53 -15.07
CA TRP A 166 -5.14 23.17 -14.81
C TRP A 166 -6.29 22.77 -15.74
N ARG A 167 -7.24 23.68 -15.99
CA ARG A 167 -8.35 23.47 -16.94
C ARG A 167 -7.86 23.15 -18.35
N GLU A 168 -6.94 23.94 -18.89
CA GLU A 168 -6.35 23.70 -20.23
C GLU A 168 -5.53 22.41 -20.25
N THR A 169 -4.74 22.16 -19.20
CA THR A 169 -3.93 20.95 -19.07
C THR A 169 -4.81 19.70 -19.06
N PHE A 170 -5.90 19.72 -18.30
CA PHE A 170 -6.80 18.60 -18.18
C PHE A 170 -7.61 18.37 -19.47
N ALA A 171 -8.07 19.45 -20.11
CA ALA A 171 -8.72 19.38 -21.42
C ALA A 171 -7.80 18.80 -22.50
N LYS A 172 -6.52 19.20 -22.53
CA LYS A 172 -5.49 18.62 -23.43
C LYS A 172 -5.26 17.13 -23.16
N LEU A 173 -5.20 16.71 -21.90
CA LEU A 173 -5.07 15.30 -21.52
C LEU A 173 -6.28 14.48 -22.01
N LEU A 174 -7.48 15.02 -21.86
CA LEU A 174 -8.71 14.33 -22.21
C LEU A 174 -9.02 14.37 -23.71
N GLY A 175 -8.51 15.37 -24.42
CA GLY A 175 -8.80 15.63 -25.83
C GLY A 175 -10.15 16.31 -26.04
N CYS A 176 -10.51 17.26 -25.17
CA CYS A 176 -11.79 17.99 -25.22
C CYS A 176 -11.60 19.52 -25.09
N GLU A 177 -12.71 20.25 -25.13
CA GLU A 177 -12.71 21.70 -24.90
C GLU A 177 -12.36 22.05 -23.45
N ALA A 178 -11.69 23.19 -23.25
CA ALA A 178 -11.31 23.69 -21.92
C ALA A 178 -12.49 24.35 -21.18
N THR A 179 -13.62 23.64 -21.07
CA THR A 179 -14.80 24.03 -20.27
C THR A 179 -15.02 23.01 -19.17
N SER A 180 -15.63 23.43 -18.06
CA SER A 180 -15.89 22.52 -16.92
C SER A 180 -16.78 21.35 -17.34
N GLU A 181 -17.76 21.63 -18.18
CA GLU A 181 -18.77 20.72 -18.68
C GLU A 181 -18.14 19.67 -19.59
N ALA A 182 -17.36 20.10 -20.59
CA ALA A 182 -16.70 19.18 -21.52
C ALA A 182 -15.66 18.29 -20.84
N ILE A 183 -14.92 18.82 -19.85
CA ILE A 183 -13.99 18.05 -19.04
C ILE A 183 -14.75 17.00 -18.22
N GLU A 184 -15.83 17.38 -17.53
CA GLU A 184 -16.61 16.45 -16.71
C GLU A 184 -17.22 15.32 -17.55
N GLU A 185 -17.78 15.64 -18.73
CA GLU A 185 -18.29 14.64 -19.67
C GLU A 185 -17.20 13.70 -20.16
N ALA A 186 -16.03 14.22 -20.49
CA ALA A 186 -14.90 13.41 -20.93
C ALA A 186 -14.38 12.48 -19.82
N VAL A 187 -14.31 12.95 -18.57
CA VAL A 187 -13.95 12.12 -17.40
C VAL A 187 -14.94 10.97 -17.24
N VAL A 188 -16.24 11.26 -17.26
CA VAL A 188 -17.30 10.24 -17.14
C VAL A 188 -17.22 9.22 -18.26
N LYS A 189 -17.03 9.68 -19.51
CA LYS A 189 -16.92 8.80 -20.68
C LYS A 189 -15.71 7.88 -20.61
N LYS A 190 -14.54 8.37 -20.17
CA LYS A 190 -13.31 7.57 -20.11
C LYS A 190 -13.29 6.58 -18.95
N SER A 191 -13.78 6.98 -17.78
CA SER A 191 -13.70 6.18 -16.56
C SER A 191 -14.95 5.34 -16.26
N GLY A 192 -16.08 5.64 -16.90
CA GLY A 192 -17.35 4.95 -16.64
C GLY A 192 -17.95 5.22 -15.26
N ILE A 193 -17.46 6.22 -14.52
CA ILE A 193 -17.99 6.57 -13.19
C ILE A 193 -19.45 7.02 -13.28
N SER A 194 -20.28 6.57 -12.33
CA SER A 194 -21.71 6.87 -12.29
C SER A 194 -22.21 7.03 -10.85
N GLY A 195 -23.47 7.47 -10.70
CA GLY A 195 -24.15 7.59 -9.41
C GLY A 195 -23.38 8.43 -8.37
N GLU A 196 -23.36 7.94 -7.13
CA GLU A 196 -22.68 8.59 -6.00
C GLU A 196 -21.16 8.71 -6.20
N SER A 197 -20.54 7.66 -6.77
CA SER A 197 -19.10 7.66 -7.10
C SER A 197 -18.74 8.78 -8.06
N ARG A 198 -19.57 9.06 -9.08
CA ARG A 198 -19.37 10.20 -9.99
C ARG A 198 -19.33 11.51 -9.21
N ALA A 199 -20.35 11.78 -8.41
CA ALA A 199 -20.46 13.05 -7.67
C ALA A 199 -19.27 13.25 -6.71
N ARG A 200 -18.86 12.19 -6.00
CA ARG A 200 -17.71 12.23 -5.08
C ARG A 200 -16.39 12.45 -5.80
N ILE A 201 -16.12 11.70 -6.87
CA ILE A 201 -14.85 11.77 -7.61
C ILE A 201 -14.71 13.12 -8.31
N ILE A 202 -15.74 13.61 -9.00
CA ILE A 202 -15.69 14.92 -9.66
C ILE A 202 -15.48 16.05 -8.63
N ARG A 203 -16.16 16.00 -7.48
CA ARG A 203 -15.94 16.95 -6.39
C ARG A 203 -14.49 16.93 -5.91
N GLY A 204 -13.91 15.74 -5.76
CA GLY A 204 -12.52 15.59 -5.34
C GLY A 204 -11.51 16.06 -6.38
N MET A 205 -11.77 15.85 -7.68
CA MET A 205 -10.93 16.42 -8.75
C MET A 205 -11.00 17.95 -8.78
N LYS A 206 -12.18 18.53 -8.50
CA LYS A 206 -12.34 19.98 -8.31
C LYS A 206 -11.58 20.47 -7.07
N TRP A 207 -11.60 19.74 -5.95
CA TRP A 207 -10.80 20.04 -4.75
C TRP A 207 -9.28 20.01 -5.01
N LEU A 208 -8.83 19.06 -5.85
CA LEU A 208 -7.45 19.00 -6.33
C LEU A 208 -7.08 20.19 -7.24
N GLY A 209 -8.06 20.97 -7.70
CA GLY A 209 -7.85 22.12 -8.57
C GLY A 209 -7.75 21.77 -10.06
N LEU A 210 -8.03 20.53 -10.46
CA LEU A 210 -7.87 20.07 -11.85
C LEU A 210 -8.80 20.79 -12.85
N PHE A 211 -9.85 21.44 -12.36
CA PHE A 211 -10.81 22.23 -13.14
C PHE A 211 -10.56 23.75 -13.05
N SER A 212 -9.51 24.17 -12.35
CA SER A 212 -9.26 25.59 -12.03
C SER A 212 -8.44 26.30 -13.10
N ASP A 213 -8.49 27.63 -13.07
CA ASP A 213 -7.66 28.51 -13.89
C ASP A 213 -6.29 28.81 -13.27
N ASN A 214 -5.89 28.06 -12.23
CA ASN A 214 -4.58 28.18 -11.61
C ASN A 214 -3.52 27.45 -12.46
N ASP A 215 -2.30 27.99 -12.49
CA ASP A 215 -1.15 27.32 -13.13
C ASP A 215 -0.76 26.07 -12.33
N PRO A 216 -0.63 24.89 -12.97
CA PRO A 216 -0.09 23.71 -12.31
C PRO A 216 1.37 23.88 -11.91
N ILE A 217 1.80 23.16 -10.87
CA ILE A 217 3.24 22.97 -10.62
C ILE A 217 3.78 22.00 -11.69
N LYS A 218 4.32 22.56 -12.77
CA LYS A 218 4.80 21.84 -13.96
C LYS A 218 5.83 20.76 -13.63
N GLY A 219 5.55 19.53 -14.03
CA GLY A 219 6.39 18.34 -13.82
C GLY A 219 7.12 17.84 -15.07
N GLY A 220 6.89 18.44 -16.24
CA GLY A 220 7.43 17.98 -17.53
C GLY A 220 6.52 17.00 -18.27
N ASN A 221 5.65 16.29 -17.56
CA ASN A 221 4.65 15.36 -18.10
C ASN A 221 3.39 15.36 -17.19
N TYR A 222 2.34 14.61 -17.56
CA TYR A 222 1.10 14.60 -16.79
C TYR A 222 1.25 13.95 -15.41
N LEU A 223 1.98 12.82 -15.33
CA LEU A 223 2.21 12.10 -14.08
C LEU A 223 2.90 12.96 -13.03
N ASP A 224 4.02 13.58 -13.40
CA ASP A 224 4.84 14.39 -12.50
C ASP A 224 4.15 15.71 -12.14
N THR A 225 3.36 16.28 -13.06
CA THR A 225 2.55 17.48 -12.77
C THR A 225 1.43 17.19 -11.77
N LEU A 226 0.76 16.03 -11.92
CA LEU A 226 -0.21 15.57 -10.93
C LEU A 226 0.46 15.25 -9.59
N ALA A 227 1.60 14.54 -9.62
CA ALA A 227 2.34 14.16 -8.41
C ALA A 227 2.68 15.37 -7.54
N LYS A 228 3.20 16.45 -8.14
CA LYS A 228 3.50 17.70 -7.43
C LYS A 228 2.26 18.37 -6.85
N THR A 229 1.13 18.30 -7.55
CA THR A 229 -0.13 18.84 -7.02
C THR A 229 -0.65 18.03 -5.84
N LEU A 230 -0.58 16.70 -5.91
CA LEU A 230 -0.90 15.81 -4.80
C LEU A 230 0.02 16.08 -3.60
N GLU A 231 1.32 16.22 -3.82
CA GLU A 231 2.30 16.56 -2.78
C GLU A 231 1.91 17.85 -2.06
N SER A 232 1.63 18.91 -2.82
CA SER A 232 1.28 20.23 -2.26
C SER A 232 -0.02 20.23 -1.46
N LYS A 233 -1.01 19.42 -1.85
CA LYS A 233 -2.36 19.44 -1.25
C LYS A 233 -2.57 18.40 -0.17
N MET A 234 -1.77 17.33 -0.16
CA MET A 234 -2.06 16.12 0.60
C MET A 234 -0.86 15.69 1.45
N SER A 235 -0.03 16.64 1.86
CA SER A 235 0.97 16.44 2.90
C SER A 235 0.32 16.47 4.29
N PHE A 236 0.92 15.78 5.25
CA PHE A 236 0.55 15.90 6.66
C PHE A 236 0.78 17.33 7.15
N GLN A 237 -0.18 17.85 7.91
CA GLN A 237 -0.14 19.17 8.54
C GLN A 237 0.27 19.06 10.01
N GLU A 238 0.59 20.19 10.62
CA GLU A 238 0.92 20.26 12.04
C GLU A 238 -0.21 19.67 12.91
N GLY A 239 0.16 18.85 13.89
CA GLY A 239 -0.77 18.17 14.80
C GLY A 239 -1.47 16.93 14.21
N GLU A 240 -1.35 16.67 12.91
CA GLU A 240 -1.90 15.46 12.31
C GLU A 240 -0.98 14.26 12.54
N ARG A 241 -1.55 13.06 12.46
CA ARG A 241 -0.81 11.80 12.65
C ARG A 241 -1.15 10.77 11.59
N ASP A 242 -0.16 9.97 11.23
CA ASP A 242 -0.32 8.80 10.39
C ASP A 242 -0.71 7.57 11.22
N MET A 243 -1.01 6.49 10.50
CA MET A 243 -1.40 5.21 11.05
C MET A 243 -0.86 4.11 10.15
N ILE A 244 -0.33 3.05 10.76
CA ILE A 244 -0.07 1.78 10.09
C ILE A 244 -1.16 0.79 10.47
N LEU A 245 -1.74 0.13 9.47
CA LEU A 245 -2.59 -1.04 9.63
C LEU A 245 -1.97 -2.19 8.84
N LEU A 246 -1.47 -3.20 9.55
CA LEU A 246 -0.99 -4.46 8.98
C LEU A 246 -1.86 -5.58 9.54
N GLN A 247 -2.36 -6.47 8.68
CA GLN A 247 -3.05 -7.66 9.11
C GLN A 247 -2.67 -8.85 8.24
N HIS A 248 -2.21 -9.91 8.89
CA HIS A 248 -2.17 -11.24 8.31
C HIS A 248 -3.45 -12.00 8.64
N LYS A 249 -3.90 -12.83 7.71
CA LYS A 249 -4.99 -13.79 7.89
C LYS A 249 -4.52 -15.16 7.42
N PHE A 250 -4.72 -16.15 8.26
CA PHE A 250 -4.39 -17.53 7.98
C PHE A 250 -5.63 -18.39 8.14
N ASP A 251 -5.88 -19.23 7.15
CA ASP A 251 -6.76 -20.38 7.32
C ASP A 251 -5.87 -21.59 7.47
N VAL A 252 -5.96 -22.28 8.60
CA VAL A 252 -5.05 -23.39 8.92
C VAL A 252 -5.82 -24.68 9.21
N GLU A 253 -5.19 -25.80 8.89
CA GLU A 253 -5.64 -27.13 9.28
C GLU A 253 -4.61 -27.71 10.26
N LEU A 254 -5.02 -27.98 11.50
CA LEU A 254 -4.16 -28.57 12.52
C LEU A 254 -3.94 -30.07 12.26
N LYS A 255 -2.96 -30.65 12.97
CA LYS A 255 -2.62 -32.07 12.84
C LYS A 255 -3.78 -33.03 13.11
N ASP A 256 -4.73 -32.64 13.98
CA ASP A 256 -5.93 -33.41 14.29
C ASP A 256 -7.09 -33.17 13.30
N GLY A 257 -6.86 -32.37 12.26
CA GLY A 257 -7.84 -32.02 11.22
C GLY A 257 -8.75 -30.85 11.58
N LYS A 258 -8.63 -30.26 12.79
CA LYS A 258 -9.38 -29.05 13.14
C LYS A 258 -8.95 -27.87 12.29
N LYS A 259 -9.89 -27.01 11.96
CA LYS A 259 -9.64 -25.79 11.18
C LYS A 259 -9.70 -24.57 12.08
N GLN A 260 -8.81 -23.62 11.84
CA GLN A 260 -8.79 -22.34 12.55
C GLN A 260 -8.60 -21.19 11.58
N HIS A 261 -9.21 -20.07 11.91
CA HIS A 261 -8.84 -18.76 11.38
C HIS A 261 -7.93 -18.06 12.38
N ILE A 262 -6.76 -17.63 11.92
CA ILE A 262 -5.82 -16.85 12.73
C ILE A 262 -5.68 -15.48 12.07
N THR A 263 -5.77 -14.42 12.86
CA THR A 263 -5.36 -13.08 12.42
C THR A 263 -4.16 -12.62 13.24
N SER A 264 -3.26 -11.86 12.62
CA SER A 264 -2.14 -11.20 13.30
C SER A 264 -2.16 -9.74 12.89
N THR A 265 -2.53 -8.86 13.81
CA THR A 265 -2.93 -7.48 13.51
C THR A 265 -2.05 -6.48 14.23
N MET A 266 -1.50 -5.51 13.50
CA MET A 266 -0.79 -4.36 14.03
C MET A 266 -1.53 -3.09 13.66
N ILE A 267 -1.81 -2.26 14.67
CA ILE A 267 -2.31 -0.90 14.49
C ILE A 267 -1.41 0.04 15.29
N GLU A 268 -0.66 0.87 14.58
CA GLU A 268 0.24 1.84 15.19
C GLU A 268 -0.16 3.25 14.73
N TYR A 269 -0.25 4.19 15.67
CA TYR A 269 -0.51 5.60 15.37
C TYR A 269 0.75 6.44 15.59
N GLY A 270 0.98 7.39 14.71
CA GLY A 270 2.04 8.37 14.86
C GLY A 270 1.76 9.30 16.05
N GLN A 271 2.83 9.89 16.57
CA GLN A 271 2.71 10.94 17.58
C GLN A 271 2.52 12.28 16.88
N PRO A 272 1.48 13.06 17.22
CA PRO A 272 1.34 14.43 16.74
C PRO A 272 2.62 15.23 16.98
N ASN A 273 3.16 15.87 15.94
CA ASN A 273 4.42 16.63 15.99
C ASN A 273 5.65 15.83 16.46
N GLY A 274 5.60 14.50 16.38
CA GLY A 274 6.65 13.59 16.80
C GLY A 274 6.96 12.54 15.73
N THR A 275 7.40 11.36 16.19
CA THR A 275 7.71 10.25 15.29
C THR A 275 6.43 9.68 14.68
N THR A 276 6.38 9.59 13.35
CA THR A 276 5.29 8.96 12.60
C THR A 276 5.29 7.45 12.81
N ALA A 277 4.13 6.81 12.72
CA ALA A 277 4.02 5.35 12.78
C ALA A 277 4.86 4.68 11.69
N MET A 278 4.89 5.27 10.48
CA MET A 278 5.74 4.82 9.38
C MET A 278 7.24 4.90 9.74
N ALA A 279 7.71 6.04 10.27
CA ALA A 279 9.11 6.19 10.64
C ALA A 279 9.50 5.22 11.77
N LYS A 280 8.64 5.05 12.77
CA LYS A 280 8.84 4.11 13.88
C LYS A 280 8.94 2.66 13.37
N THR A 281 7.94 2.22 12.61
CA THR A 281 7.83 0.81 12.16
C THR A 281 8.80 0.43 11.05
N VAL A 282 9.41 1.39 10.36
CA VAL A 282 10.51 1.13 9.42
C VAL A 282 11.87 1.27 10.10
N GLY A 283 12.08 2.35 10.85
CA GLY A 283 13.38 2.71 11.41
C GLY A 283 13.83 1.81 12.56
N ILE A 284 12.91 1.43 13.46
CA ILE A 284 13.25 0.63 14.64
C ILE A 284 13.69 -0.80 14.26
N PRO A 285 12.93 -1.57 13.45
CA PRO A 285 13.39 -2.89 13.01
C PRO A 285 14.72 -2.85 12.27
N CYS A 286 14.93 -1.81 11.44
CA CYS A 286 16.19 -1.60 10.73
C CYS A 286 17.34 -1.33 11.70
N GLY A 287 17.16 -0.42 12.66
CA GLY A 287 18.17 -0.07 13.67
C GLY A 287 18.56 -1.26 14.56
N ILE A 288 17.58 -2.02 15.03
CA ILE A 288 17.82 -3.25 15.80
C ILE A 288 18.58 -4.26 14.96
N THR A 289 18.18 -4.47 13.69
CA THR A 289 18.88 -5.39 12.79
C THR A 289 20.35 -5.00 12.60
N VAL A 290 20.63 -3.71 12.42
CA VAL A 290 22.01 -3.19 12.33
C VAL A 290 22.79 -3.54 13.60
N GLN A 291 22.22 -3.30 14.78
CA GLN A 291 22.87 -3.62 16.05
C GLN A 291 23.15 -5.13 16.18
N LEU A 292 22.19 -6.00 15.85
CA LEU A 292 22.36 -7.45 15.89
C LEU A 292 23.45 -7.95 14.93
N VAL A 293 23.62 -7.33 13.76
CA VAL A 293 24.72 -7.65 12.84
C VAL A 293 26.07 -7.21 13.41
N LEU A 294 26.15 -6.00 13.99
CA LEU A 294 27.38 -5.47 14.60
C LEU A 294 27.81 -6.27 15.83
N ASP A 295 26.85 -6.72 16.64
CA ASP A 295 27.08 -7.53 17.83
C ASP A 295 27.39 -9.01 17.51
N GLY A 296 27.41 -9.39 16.23
CA GLY A 296 27.67 -10.76 15.79
C GLY A 296 26.56 -11.74 16.18
N LYS A 297 25.33 -11.25 16.38
CA LYS A 297 24.13 -12.09 16.62
C LYS A 297 23.51 -12.60 15.33
N ILE A 298 23.65 -11.84 14.25
CA ILE A 298 23.34 -12.27 12.88
C ILE A 298 24.67 -12.39 12.14
N THR A 299 25.11 -13.63 11.91
CA THR A 299 26.44 -13.90 11.36
C THR A 299 26.44 -14.34 9.90
N ASP A 300 25.27 -14.69 9.35
CA ASP A 300 25.11 -15.19 7.98
C ASP A 300 25.72 -14.24 6.95
N LYS A 301 26.34 -14.79 5.91
CA LYS A 301 27.04 -14.02 4.88
C LYS A 301 26.29 -14.09 3.56
N GLY A 302 26.37 -13.03 2.78
CA GLY A 302 25.68 -12.88 1.50
C GLY A 302 24.58 -11.83 1.53
N VAL A 303 23.73 -11.88 0.51
CA VAL A 303 22.53 -11.04 0.37
C VAL A 303 21.36 -11.78 0.99
N LEU A 304 20.76 -11.21 2.03
CA LEU A 304 19.82 -11.88 2.92
C LEU A 304 18.51 -11.12 3.04
N ALA A 305 17.47 -11.86 3.42
CA ALA A 305 16.17 -11.37 3.87
C ALA A 305 15.81 -12.12 5.17
N PRO A 306 14.87 -11.64 5.99
CA PRO A 306 14.63 -12.16 7.34
C PRO A 306 13.79 -13.44 7.36
N TYR A 307 14.11 -14.41 6.51
CA TYR A 307 13.32 -15.63 6.36
C TYR A 307 13.74 -16.75 7.32
N ALA A 308 14.92 -16.64 7.91
CA ALA A 308 15.45 -17.64 8.84
C ALA A 308 14.94 -17.37 10.28
N PRO A 309 14.51 -18.42 11.02
CA PRO A 309 14.01 -18.29 12.40
C PRO A 309 14.92 -17.51 13.33
N HIS A 310 16.22 -17.81 13.33
CA HIS A 310 17.18 -17.14 14.20
C HIS A 310 17.31 -15.63 13.93
N VAL A 311 16.81 -15.11 12.81
CA VAL A 311 16.79 -13.67 12.54
C VAL A 311 15.54 -13.04 13.17
N TYR A 312 14.35 -13.46 12.76
CA TYR A 312 13.12 -12.80 13.19
C TYR A 312 12.73 -13.11 14.65
N GLU A 313 13.11 -14.27 15.20
CA GLU A 313 12.86 -14.61 16.60
C GLU A 313 13.66 -13.72 17.57
N GLN A 314 14.82 -13.19 17.14
CA GLN A 314 15.58 -12.21 17.91
C GLN A 314 15.00 -10.79 17.76
N LEU A 315 14.44 -10.46 16.58
CA LEU A 315 13.91 -9.14 16.29
C LEU A 315 12.58 -8.86 17.01
N ILE A 316 11.64 -9.82 16.98
CA ILE A 316 10.29 -9.69 17.55
C ILE A 316 10.29 -9.16 19.00
N PRO A 317 11.00 -9.78 19.97
CA PRO A 317 10.97 -9.29 21.35
C PRO A 317 11.59 -7.89 21.52
N LEU A 318 12.53 -7.51 20.66
CA LEU A 318 13.18 -6.19 20.72
C LEU A 318 12.27 -5.09 20.14
N ILE A 319 11.60 -5.33 19.01
CA ILE A 319 10.63 -4.37 18.46
C ILE A 319 9.41 -4.19 19.38
N GLU A 320 9.02 -5.26 20.09
CA GLU A 320 7.94 -5.20 21.09
C GLU A 320 8.32 -4.39 22.33
N GLN A 321 9.59 -4.41 22.74
CA GLN A 321 10.13 -3.55 23.81
C GLN A 321 10.07 -2.06 23.41
N ASP A 322 10.25 -1.75 22.13
CA ASP A 322 10.04 -0.42 21.54
C ASP A 322 8.56 -0.08 21.29
N GLY A 323 7.65 -0.94 21.76
CA GLY A 323 6.21 -0.71 21.73
C GLY A 323 5.58 -0.87 20.36
N ILE A 324 6.21 -1.61 19.44
CA ILE A 324 5.57 -2.08 18.19
C ILE A 324 4.93 -3.43 18.50
N LYS A 325 3.60 -3.48 18.59
CA LYS A 325 2.87 -4.69 19.01
C LYS A 325 1.98 -5.23 17.90
N VAL A 326 2.04 -6.54 17.71
CA VAL A 326 1.15 -7.27 16.82
C VAL A 326 0.34 -8.25 17.67
N VAL A 327 -0.98 -8.24 17.51
CA VAL A 327 -1.91 -9.04 18.30
C VAL A 327 -2.43 -10.19 17.46
N ASP A 328 -2.25 -11.40 17.97
CA ASP A 328 -2.79 -12.61 17.35
C ASP A 328 -4.17 -12.93 17.94
N GLU A 329 -5.14 -13.25 17.08
CA GLU A 329 -6.46 -13.75 17.45
C GLU A 329 -6.73 -15.06 16.73
N ILE A 330 -7.23 -16.07 17.46
CA ILE A 330 -7.52 -17.41 16.94
C ILE A 330 -9.01 -17.68 17.08
N ILE A 331 -9.64 -18.14 16.00
CA ILE A 331 -11.05 -18.51 15.94
C ILE A 331 -11.13 -19.95 15.44
N ASP A 332 -11.67 -20.85 16.25
CA ASP A 332 -11.96 -22.24 15.86
C ASP A 332 -13.18 -22.28 14.92
N LEU A 333 -13.11 -23.09 13.87
CA LEU A 333 -14.15 -23.25 12.84
C LEU A 333 -15.05 -24.47 13.02
#